data_AF-T1ADM3-F1
#
_entry.id   AF-T1ADM3-F1
#
_cell.length_a   1.000
_cell.length_b   1.000
_cell.length_c   1.000
_cell.angle_alpha   90.00
_cell.angle_beta   90.00
_cell.angle_gamma   90.00
#
_symmetry.space_group_name_H-M   'P 1'
#
loop_
_entity.id
_entity.type
_entity.pdbx_description
1 polymer ?
#
loop_
_entity_poly.entity_id
_entity_poly.type
_entity_poly.pdbx_seq_one_letter_code
_entity_poly.pdbx_strand_id
1 'polypeptide(L)'
;PVRRPRVRGVEGGEAHLVSYDTFTTLDLLTEHSVATMLAGLSTRRYPVGLEPVGSKVEATACSISRSAVSRRFVAATRSRLSAFRSRDLSEERFLVVFADGFDFAGQTMVGALGVTAEGAKVPLGVVQGSTENATVVRSLITGLRDRGLNGEGGILFVLDGGKALHRAVQDVYGTRAVIQRCRLHKERNVLDHLPEAERGLILAQMRRAWKNPDADQAAKDLRTLAGRLDEVNP
;
A
#
# COMPACT_ATOMS: atom_id res chain seq x y z
N PRO A 1 -11.36 28.47 44.64
CA PRO A 1 -11.96 27.51 43.67
C PRO A 1 -11.19 26.19 43.63
N VAL A 2 -11.90 25.06 43.68
CA VAL A 2 -11.29 23.72 43.59
C VAL A 2 -10.77 23.50 42.17
N ARG A 3 -9.46 23.26 42.03
CA ARG A 3 -8.77 23.22 40.73
C ARG A 3 -8.97 21.90 39.97
N ARG A 4 -9.27 20.82 40.70
CA ARG A 4 -9.59 19.48 40.18
C ARG A 4 -10.68 18.85 41.05
N PRO A 5 -11.96 19.08 40.77
CA PRO A 5 -13.04 18.48 41.53
C PRO A 5 -12.95 16.96 41.41
N ARG A 6 -13.02 16.27 42.56
CA ARG A 6 -13.07 14.81 42.66
C ARG A 6 -14.42 14.45 43.24
N VAL A 7 -15.13 13.51 42.62
CA VAL A 7 -16.39 12.98 43.16
C VAL A 7 -16.03 11.86 44.11
N ARG A 8 -16.59 11.88 45.32
CA ARG A 8 -16.37 10.85 46.34
C ARG A 8 -17.69 10.30 46.83
N GLY A 9 -17.71 9.00 47.10
CA GLY A 9 -18.86 8.34 47.72
C GLY A 9 -19.03 8.76 49.18
N VAL A 10 -20.26 8.66 49.69
CA VAL A 10 -20.60 8.94 51.10
C VAL A 10 -19.90 7.98 52.07
N GLU A 11 -19.64 6.76 51.61
CA GLU A 11 -18.91 5.68 52.31
C GLU A 11 -17.36 5.84 52.23
N GLY A 12 -16.88 6.90 51.56
CA GLY A 12 -15.47 7.06 51.20
C GLY A 12 -15.12 6.47 49.82
N GLY A 13 -13.93 6.78 49.33
CA GLY A 13 -13.47 6.39 47.98
C GLY A 13 -13.82 7.38 46.88
N GLU A 14 -13.08 7.32 45.76
CA GLU A 14 -13.42 8.09 44.55
C GLU A 14 -14.57 7.43 43.81
N ALA A 15 -15.58 8.22 43.45
CA ALA A 15 -16.68 7.76 42.62
C ALA A 15 -16.23 7.71 41.17
N HIS A 16 -16.44 6.55 40.54
CA HIS A 16 -16.26 6.38 39.11
C HIS A 16 -17.35 7.15 38.36
N LEU A 17 -16.96 7.85 37.28
CA LEU A 17 -17.88 8.62 36.45
C LEU A 17 -17.97 7.96 35.07
N VAL A 18 -19.13 7.39 34.75
CA VAL A 18 -19.42 6.81 33.42
C VAL A 18 -19.19 7.85 32.31
N SER A 19 -19.49 9.13 32.55
CA SER A 19 -19.20 10.19 31.58
C SER A 19 -17.70 10.36 31.33
N TYR A 20 -16.86 10.22 32.34
CA TYR A 20 -15.41 10.27 32.18
C TYR A 20 -14.91 9.11 31.33
N ASP A 21 -15.40 7.90 31.56
CA ASP A 21 -15.12 6.74 30.69
C ASP A 21 -15.54 7.01 29.25
N THR A 22 -16.79 7.43 29.02
CA THR A 22 -17.25 7.75 27.66
C THR A 22 -16.36 8.79 26.97
N PHE A 23 -15.97 9.87 27.65
CA PHE A 23 -15.07 10.88 27.08
C PHE A 23 -13.63 10.39 26.87
N THR A 24 -13.15 9.46 27.69
CA THR A 24 -11.80 8.88 27.53
C THR A 24 -11.76 7.75 26.50
N THR A 25 -12.88 7.06 26.27
CA THR A 25 -13.00 5.98 25.26
C THR A 25 -13.07 6.51 23.83
N LEU A 26 -13.61 7.71 23.61
CA LEU A 26 -13.70 8.34 22.31
C LEU A 26 -12.40 9.10 21.99
N ASP A 27 -11.46 8.45 21.30
CA ASP A 27 -10.19 9.08 20.88
C ASP A 27 -10.36 9.94 19.61
N LEU A 28 -11.32 10.88 19.65
CA LEU A 28 -11.69 11.77 18.55
C LEU A 28 -10.49 12.59 18.05
N LEU A 29 -9.59 12.97 18.95
CA LEU A 29 -8.39 13.71 18.59
C LEU A 29 -7.40 12.85 17.80
N THR A 30 -7.26 11.56 18.13
CA THR A 30 -6.47 10.63 17.30
C THR A 30 -7.10 10.38 15.96
N GLU A 31 -8.40 10.12 15.90
CA GLU A 31 -9.09 9.92 14.63
C GLU A 31 -8.96 11.14 13.73
N HIS A 32 -9.23 12.34 14.27
CA HIS A 32 -9.04 13.59 13.55
C HIS A 32 -7.58 13.77 13.11
N SER A 33 -6.61 13.54 14.00
CA SER A 33 -5.19 13.68 13.64
C SER A 33 -4.75 12.74 12.51
N VAL A 34 -5.26 11.52 12.51
CA VAL A 34 -4.99 10.53 11.45
C VAL A 34 -5.68 10.95 10.15
N ALA A 35 -6.96 11.31 10.19
CA ALA A 35 -7.70 11.75 9.01
C ALA A 35 -7.05 12.98 8.35
N THR A 36 -6.74 14.00 9.14
CA THR A 36 -6.10 15.24 8.69
C THR A 36 -4.73 14.99 8.06
N MET A 37 -3.91 14.11 8.65
CA MET A 37 -2.61 13.75 8.08
C MET A 37 -2.72 12.88 6.82
N LEU A 38 -3.68 11.94 6.77
CA LEU A 38 -3.95 11.15 5.57
C LEU A 38 -4.49 12.02 4.42
N ALA A 39 -5.18 13.13 4.73
CA ALA A 39 -5.60 14.14 3.77
C ALA A 39 -4.45 15.07 3.30
N GLY A 40 -3.22 14.87 3.78
CA GLY A 40 -2.02 15.57 3.29
C GLY A 40 -1.57 16.76 4.13
N LEU A 41 -2.20 17.05 5.28
CA LEU A 41 -1.71 18.09 6.17
C LEU A 41 -0.48 17.61 6.97
N SER A 42 0.62 18.36 6.83
CA SER A 42 1.82 18.09 7.62
C SER A 42 1.60 18.38 9.11
N THR A 43 2.40 17.76 9.97
CA THR A 43 2.39 18.04 11.42
C THR A 43 2.63 19.51 11.78
N ARG A 44 3.28 20.29 10.90
CA ARG A 44 3.49 21.73 11.07
C ARG A 44 2.25 22.56 10.72
N ARG A 45 1.44 22.08 9.76
CA ARG A 45 0.20 22.72 9.31
C ARG A 45 -1.05 22.15 9.97
N TYR A 46 -0.90 21.18 10.88
CA TYR A 46 -2.00 20.57 11.61
C TYR A 46 -2.99 21.58 12.23
N PRO A 47 -2.55 22.71 12.83
CA PRO A 47 -3.48 23.70 13.38
C PRO A 47 -4.48 24.28 12.38
N VAL A 48 -4.19 24.26 11.07
CA VAL A 48 -5.08 24.76 10.02
C VAL A 48 -6.32 23.87 9.84
N GLY A 49 -6.23 22.59 10.20
CA GLY A 49 -7.34 21.64 10.11
C GLY A 49 -8.22 21.59 11.36
N LEU A 50 -7.89 22.35 12.40
CA LEU A 50 -8.63 22.36 13.66
C LEU A 50 -9.79 23.34 13.61
N GLU A 51 -10.89 22.99 14.26
CA GLU A 51 -11.98 23.93 14.51
C GLU A 51 -11.53 25.03 15.48
N PRO A 52 -12.01 26.27 15.30
CA PRO A 52 -11.71 27.37 16.22
C PRO A 52 -12.36 27.11 17.59
N VAL A 53 -11.53 26.94 18.62
CA VAL A 53 -11.96 26.68 20.01
C VAL A 53 -11.79 27.89 20.93
N GLY A 54 -11.34 29.02 20.36
CA GLY A 54 -11.14 30.28 21.05
C GLY A 54 -9.73 30.43 21.65
N SER A 55 -9.26 31.68 21.69
CA SER A 55 -7.87 32.04 22.01
C SER A 55 -7.37 31.54 23.37
N LYS A 56 -8.25 31.45 24.37
CA LYS A 56 -7.89 30.93 25.71
C LYS A 56 -7.53 29.44 25.69
N VAL A 57 -8.28 28.66 24.91
CA VAL A 57 -8.06 27.21 24.76
C VAL A 57 -6.83 26.97 23.89
N GLU A 58 -6.71 27.71 22.78
CA GLU A 58 -5.55 27.64 21.88
C GLU A 58 -4.24 27.97 22.60
N ALA A 59 -4.21 28.99 23.47
CA ALA A 59 -3.03 29.40 24.23
C ALA A 59 -2.55 28.35 25.24
N THR A 60 -3.41 27.41 25.65
CA THR A 60 -3.09 26.39 26.65
C THR A 60 -3.04 24.97 26.09
N ALA A 61 -3.33 24.79 24.80
CA ALA A 61 -3.39 23.49 24.14
C ALA A 61 -1.99 22.88 23.94
N CYS A 62 -1.68 21.80 24.67
CA CYS A 62 -0.40 21.09 24.52
C CYS A 62 -0.47 19.91 23.53
N SER A 63 -1.68 19.45 23.19
CA SER A 63 -1.94 18.24 22.40
C SER A 63 -1.88 18.43 20.89
N ILE A 64 -1.68 19.68 20.43
CA ILE A 64 -1.63 20.10 19.02
C ILE A 64 -0.20 20.39 18.51
N SER A 65 0.82 20.29 19.37
CA SER A 65 2.20 20.51 18.97
C SER A 65 2.66 19.48 17.92
N ARG A 66 3.59 19.88 17.04
CA ARG A 66 4.15 19.01 15.98
C ARG A 66 4.52 17.62 16.50
N SER A 67 5.21 17.57 17.64
CA SER A 67 5.69 16.31 18.24
C SER A 67 4.55 15.50 18.86
N ALA A 68 3.53 16.14 19.45
CA ALA A 68 2.35 15.45 19.97
C ALA A 68 1.53 14.80 18.85
N VAL A 69 1.28 15.56 17.77
CA VAL A 69 0.56 15.07 16.58
C VAL A 69 1.34 13.93 15.92
N SER A 70 2.66 14.09 15.75
CA SER A 70 3.50 13.04 15.17
C SER A 70 3.47 11.74 15.97
N ARG A 71 3.64 11.79 17.30
CA ARG A 71 3.60 10.59 18.15
C ARG A 71 2.24 9.90 18.08
N ARG A 72 1.16 10.67 18.13
CA ARG A 72 -0.22 10.16 18.04
C ARG A 72 -0.47 9.46 16.70
N PHE A 73 -0.12 10.11 15.60
CA PHE A 73 -0.22 9.54 14.27
C PHE A 73 0.57 8.23 14.15
N VAL A 74 1.84 8.23 14.58
CA VAL A 74 2.70 7.03 14.54
C VAL A 74 2.13 5.89 15.37
N ALA A 75 1.66 6.17 16.59
CA ALA A 75 1.07 5.15 17.46
C ALA A 75 -0.18 4.52 16.82
N ALA A 76 -1.10 5.35 16.34
CA ALA A 76 -2.35 4.90 15.73
C ALA A 76 -2.12 4.13 14.42
N THR A 77 -1.26 4.65 13.54
CA THR A 77 -0.97 4.01 12.25
C THR A 77 -0.11 2.77 12.40
N ARG A 78 0.78 2.68 13.41
CA ARG A 78 1.54 1.45 13.69
C ARG A 78 0.61 0.28 14.01
N SER A 79 -0.40 0.50 14.86
CA SER A 79 -1.39 -0.53 15.18
C SER A 79 -2.18 -0.96 13.94
N ARG A 80 -2.72 0.02 13.18
CA ARG A 80 -3.46 -0.24 11.93
C ARG A 80 -2.63 -0.95 10.87
N LEU A 81 -1.36 -0.56 10.70
CA LEU A 81 -0.44 -1.20 9.77
C LEU A 81 -0.09 -2.63 10.22
N SER A 82 0.08 -2.86 11.53
CA SER A 82 0.29 -4.20 12.08
C SER A 82 -0.91 -5.11 11.82
N ALA A 83 -2.13 -4.62 12.08
CA ALA A 83 -3.36 -5.34 11.77
C ALA A 83 -3.48 -5.63 10.27
N PHE A 84 -3.24 -4.64 9.42
CA PHE A 84 -3.23 -4.81 7.97
C PHE A 84 -2.21 -5.87 7.50
N ARG A 85 -1.02 -5.90 8.09
CA ARG A 85 0.07 -6.82 7.73
C ARG A 85 -0.13 -8.24 8.27
N SER A 86 -1.01 -8.44 9.24
CA SER A 86 -1.27 -9.74 9.89
C SER A 86 -2.66 -10.30 9.63
N ARG A 87 -3.58 -9.51 9.04
CA ARG A 87 -4.96 -9.94 8.77
C ARG A 87 -5.00 -11.21 7.93
N ASP A 88 -5.98 -12.03 8.21
CA ASP A 88 -6.29 -13.21 7.44
C ASP A 88 -6.69 -12.85 6.00
N LEU A 89 -6.31 -13.71 5.07
CA LEU A 89 -6.60 -13.66 3.64
C LEU A 89 -7.35 -14.91 3.17
N SER A 90 -7.60 -15.91 4.03
CA SER A 90 -8.22 -17.18 3.65
C SER A 90 -9.70 -17.07 3.26
N GLU A 91 -10.40 -16.08 3.80
CA GLU A 91 -11.82 -15.83 3.54
C GLU A 91 -12.09 -15.35 2.10
N GLU A 92 -11.06 -14.93 1.37
CA GLU A 92 -11.16 -14.29 0.07
C GLU A 92 -10.45 -15.10 -1.02
N ARG A 93 -11.11 -15.30 -2.17
CA ARG A 93 -10.50 -15.95 -3.33
C ARG A 93 -9.84 -14.91 -4.24
N PHE A 94 -8.51 -14.88 -4.28
CA PHE A 94 -7.76 -13.96 -5.15
C PHE A 94 -7.37 -14.61 -6.48
N LEU A 95 -7.88 -14.09 -7.60
CA LEU A 95 -7.56 -14.60 -8.95
C LEU A 95 -6.26 -14.01 -9.51
N VAL A 96 -5.99 -12.74 -9.19
CA VAL A 96 -4.82 -12.00 -9.69
C VAL A 96 -4.11 -11.32 -8.54
N VAL A 97 -2.78 -11.36 -8.54
CA VAL A 97 -1.93 -10.62 -7.60
C VAL A 97 -0.93 -9.80 -8.39
N PHE A 98 -1.01 -8.48 -8.27
CA PHE A 98 0.03 -7.56 -8.71
C PHE A 98 1.06 -7.44 -7.60
N ALA A 99 2.34 -7.60 -7.93
CA ALA A 99 3.42 -7.31 -6.98
C ALA A 99 4.52 -6.51 -7.67
N ASP A 100 4.95 -5.45 -7.01
CA ASP A 100 5.80 -4.43 -7.63
C ASP A 100 6.67 -3.70 -6.60
N GLY A 101 7.84 -3.26 -7.06
CA GLY A 101 8.73 -2.37 -6.33
C GLY A 101 8.45 -0.90 -6.69
N PHE A 102 8.38 -0.02 -5.71
CA PHE A 102 8.18 1.41 -5.95
C PHE A 102 8.96 2.27 -4.94
N ASP A 103 9.40 3.44 -5.37
CA ASP A 103 10.04 4.41 -4.49
C ASP A 103 8.99 5.23 -3.73
N PHE A 104 9.13 5.30 -2.42
CA PHE A 104 8.31 6.12 -1.54
C PHE A 104 9.19 6.90 -0.57
N ALA A 105 9.20 8.23 -0.71
CA ALA A 105 9.99 9.13 0.14
C ALA A 105 11.49 8.74 0.23
N GLY A 106 12.08 8.32 -0.89
CA GLY A 106 13.48 7.90 -0.97
C GLY A 106 13.75 6.52 -0.35
N GLN A 107 12.71 5.72 -0.12
CA GLN A 107 12.81 4.34 0.34
C GLN A 107 12.20 3.42 -0.72
N THR A 108 12.88 2.32 -1.01
CA THR A 108 12.32 1.28 -1.87
C THR A 108 11.29 0.49 -1.09
N MET A 109 10.09 0.37 -1.64
CA MET A 109 8.99 -0.40 -1.08
C MET A 109 8.62 -1.52 -2.06
N VAL A 110 8.13 -2.63 -1.54
CA VAL A 110 7.49 -3.68 -2.35
C VAL A 110 6.08 -3.88 -1.87
N GLY A 111 5.12 -3.72 -2.77
CA GLY A 111 3.68 -3.85 -2.48
C GLY A 111 3.06 -5.01 -3.22
N ALA A 112 1.98 -5.55 -2.65
CA ALA A 112 1.11 -6.53 -3.28
C ALA A 112 -0.35 -6.07 -3.27
N LEU A 113 -1.02 -6.19 -4.42
CA LEU A 113 -2.43 -5.87 -4.62
C LEU A 113 -3.13 -7.08 -5.23
N GLY A 114 -4.14 -7.61 -4.54
CA GLY A 114 -4.96 -8.71 -5.01
C GLY A 114 -6.19 -8.23 -5.74
N VAL A 115 -6.71 -9.06 -6.64
CA VAL A 115 -8.03 -8.94 -7.23
C VAL A 115 -8.84 -10.17 -6.82
N THR A 116 -9.95 -9.96 -6.12
CA THR A 116 -10.83 -11.05 -5.68
C THR A 116 -11.59 -11.67 -6.86
N ALA A 117 -12.28 -12.79 -6.63
CA ALA A 117 -13.14 -13.42 -7.64
C ALA A 117 -14.29 -12.53 -8.10
N GLU A 118 -14.72 -11.61 -7.24
CA GLU A 118 -15.75 -10.60 -7.48
C GLU A 118 -15.18 -9.36 -8.21
N GLY A 119 -13.87 -9.33 -8.46
CA GLY A 119 -13.19 -8.23 -9.14
C GLY A 119 -12.78 -7.06 -8.23
N ALA A 120 -12.88 -7.22 -6.90
CA ALA A 120 -12.48 -6.17 -5.97
C ALA A 120 -10.95 -6.09 -5.85
N LYS A 121 -10.40 -4.87 -5.93
CA LYS A 121 -8.96 -4.63 -5.74
C LYS A 121 -8.67 -4.42 -4.25
N VAL A 122 -7.81 -5.26 -3.68
CA VAL A 122 -7.54 -5.29 -2.25
C VAL A 122 -6.02 -5.26 -1.99
N PRO A 123 -5.49 -4.25 -1.29
CA PRO A 123 -4.09 -4.25 -0.87
C PRO A 123 -3.81 -5.46 0.04
N LEU A 124 -2.81 -6.27 -0.27
CA LEU A 124 -2.51 -7.50 0.47
C LEU A 124 -1.36 -7.31 1.46
N GLY A 125 -0.36 -6.53 1.08
CA GLY A 125 0.80 -6.30 1.91
C GLY A 125 1.74 -5.26 1.32
N VAL A 126 2.58 -4.71 2.19
CA VAL A 126 3.68 -3.83 1.82
C VAL A 126 4.85 -4.07 2.76
N VAL A 127 6.05 -4.08 2.22
CA VAL A 127 7.31 -4.21 2.96
C VAL A 127 8.30 -3.15 2.47
N GLN A 128 9.13 -2.66 3.38
CA GLN A 128 10.23 -1.76 3.05
C GLN A 128 11.48 -2.57 2.70
N GLY A 129 12.17 -2.21 1.63
CA GLY A 129 13.44 -2.81 1.22
C GLY A 129 14.59 -1.80 1.32
N SER A 130 15.76 -2.27 1.78
CA SER A 130 16.92 -1.40 2.00
C SER A 130 18.12 -1.70 1.09
N THR A 131 18.40 -2.95 0.70
CA THR A 131 19.45 -3.30 -0.31
C THR A 131 19.59 -4.80 -0.66
N GLU A 132 18.82 -5.71 -0.06
CA GLU A 132 18.74 -7.12 -0.48
C GLU A 132 17.31 -7.45 -0.93
N ASN A 133 16.94 -6.89 -2.08
CA ASN A 133 15.57 -6.91 -2.62
C ASN A 133 14.96 -8.34 -2.64
N ALA A 134 15.78 -9.37 -2.89
CA ALA A 134 15.34 -10.77 -2.86
C ALA A 134 14.77 -11.25 -1.51
N THR A 135 15.42 -10.92 -0.39
CA THR A 135 14.98 -11.34 0.94
C THR A 135 13.66 -10.67 1.31
N VAL A 136 13.54 -9.37 1.03
CA VAL A 136 12.36 -8.54 1.30
C VAL A 136 11.16 -9.04 0.49
N VAL A 137 11.37 -9.27 -0.80
CA VAL A 137 10.37 -9.80 -1.71
C VAL A 137 9.92 -11.19 -1.28
N ARG A 138 10.87 -12.09 -0.96
CA ARG A 138 10.54 -13.43 -0.47
C ARG A 138 9.72 -13.37 0.81
N SER A 139 10.07 -12.48 1.74
CA SER A 139 9.33 -12.27 2.99
C SER A 139 7.89 -11.81 2.73
N LEU A 140 7.69 -10.87 1.79
CA LEU A 140 6.33 -10.45 1.39
C LEU A 140 5.53 -11.63 0.86
N ILE A 141 6.02 -12.33 -0.17
CA ILE A 141 5.27 -13.42 -0.83
C ILE A 141 5.00 -14.59 0.12
N THR A 142 5.99 -14.94 0.96
CA THR A 142 5.84 -15.97 2.00
C THR A 142 4.80 -15.55 3.03
N GLY A 143 4.86 -14.31 3.51
CA GLY A 143 3.89 -13.78 4.45
C GLY A 143 2.47 -13.73 3.90
N LEU A 144 2.27 -13.49 2.60
CA LEU A 144 0.94 -13.59 1.98
C LEU A 144 0.39 -15.02 2.06
N ARG A 145 1.20 -16.03 1.73
CA ARG A 145 0.81 -17.44 1.85
C ARG A 145 0.47 -17.80 3.29
N ASP A 146 1.33 -17.43 4.24
CA ASP A 146 1.17 -17.78 5.65
C ASP A 146 -0.07 -17.13 6.27
N ARG A 147 -0.55 -16.04 5.68
CA ARG A 147 -1.82 -15.38 6.03
C ARG A 147 -3.03 -15.93 5.29
N GLY A 148 -2.90 -17.04 4.56
CA GLY A 148 -4.03 -17.71 3.91
C GLY A 148 -4.31 -17.31 2.47
N LEU A 149 -3.38 -16.64 1.76
CA LEU A 149 -3.53 -16.40 0.32
C LEU A 149 -3.55 -17.75 -0.44
N ASN A 150 -4.75 -18.26 -0.72
CA ASN A 150 -4.95 -19.61 -1.24
C ASN A 150 -4.58 -19.69 -2.74
N GLY A 151 -3.54 -20.48 -3.04
CA GLY A 151 -3.06 -20.75 -4.39
C GLY A 151 -3.63 -22.02 -5.04
N GLU A 152 -4.44 -22.84 -4.37
CA GLU A 152 -4.88 -24.16 -4.89
C GLU A 152 -5.58 -24.08 -6.25
N GLY A 153 -6.42 -23.07 -6.47
CA GLY A 153 -7.08 -22.83 -7.75
C GLY A 153 -6.23 -22.08 -8.79
N GLY A 154 -4.93 -21.93 -8.54
CA GLY A 154 -4.02 -21.11 -9.33
C GLY A 154 -4.20 -19.60 -9.10
N ILE A 155 -3.11 -18.84 -9.22
CA ILE A 155 -3.12 -17.37 -9.14
C ILE A 155 -2.30 -16.81 -10.30
N LEU A 156 -2.84 -15.81 -10.99
CA LEU A 156 -2.07 -15.00 -11.93
C LEU A 156 -1.27 -13.94 -11.17
N PHE A 157 0.05 -14.09 -11.12
CA PHE A 157 0.96 -13.09 -10.59
C PHE A 157 1.42 -12.15 -11.71
N VAL A 158 1.11 -10.86 -11.58
CA VAL A 158 1.53 -9.81 -12.52
C VAL A 158 2.68 -9.02 -11.90
N LEU A 159 3.88 -9.17 -12.47
CA LEU A 159 5.14 -8.66 -11.91
C LEU A 159 5.82 -7.67 -12.87
N ASP A 160 6.60 -6.72 -12.38
CA ASP A 160 7.40 -5.78 -13.19
C ASP A 160 8.42 -6.46 -14.15
N GLY A 161 8.84 -7.68 -13.80
CA GLY A 161 9.88 -8.45 -14.50
C GLY A 161 11.18 -8.58 -13.70
N GLY A 162 11.22 -8.10 -12.47
CA GLY A 162 12.34 -8.27 -11.55
C GLY A 162 12.55 -9.75 -11.20
N LYS A 163 13.82 -10.20 -11.28
CA LYS A 163 14.20 -11.60 -11.01
C LYS A 163 13.84 -12.05 -9.59
N ALA A 164 13.94 -11.14 -8.62
CA ALA A 164 13.61 -11.40 -7.22
C ALA A 164 12.14 -11.77 -7.02
N LEU A 165 11.21 -10.98 -7.57
CA LEU A 165 9.77 -11.23 -7.51
C LEU A 165 9.39 -12.53 -8.22
N HIS A 166 9.95 -12.73 -9.42
CA HIS A 166 9.72 -13.95 -10.18
C HIS A 166 10.14 -15.19 -9.36
N ARG A 167 11.35 -15.18 -8.82
CA ARG A 167 11.88 -16.30 -8.05
C ARG A 167 11.09 -16.54 -6.77
N ALA A 168 10.75 -15.50 -6.03
CA ALA A 168 9.98 -15.63 -4.79
C ALA A 168 8.58 -16.21 -5.03
N VAL A 169 7.89 -15.80 -6.09
CA VAL A 169 6.58 -16.36 -6.45
C VAL A 169 6.72 -17.83 -6.83
N GLN A 170 7.70 -18.19 -7.66
CA GLN A 170 7.95 -19.59 -8.02
C GLN A 170 8.30 -20.45 -6.81
N ASP A 171 9.14 -19.96 -5.90
CA ASP A 171 9.54 -20.71 -4.71
C ASP A 171 8.37 -20.96 -3.74
N VAL A 172 7.41 -20.03 -3.66
CA VAL A 172 6.29 -20.11 -2.70
C VAL A 172 5.07 -20.83 -3.30
N TYR A 173 4.74 -20.56 -4.56
CA TYR A 173 3.51 -21.06 -5.20
C TYR A 173 3.77 -22.12 -6.27
N GLY A 174 5.01 -22.26 -6.78
CA GLY A 174 5.36 -23.28 -7.76
C GLY A 174 4.44 -23.29 -8.98
N THR A 175 3.93 -24.48 -9.33
CA THR A 175 3.01 -24.69 -10.46
C THR A 175 1.65 -24.02 -10.28
N ARG A 176 1.32 -23.57 -9.07
CA ARG A 176 0.08 -22.82 -8.78
C ARG A 176 0.18 -21.35 -9.19
N ALA A 177 1.37 -20.84 -9.49
CA ALA A 177 1.54 -19.48 -9.99
C ALA A 177 1.64 -19.47 -11.51
N VAL A 178 0.73 -18.75 -12.16
CA VAL A 178 0.92 -18.28 -13.53
C VAL A 178 1.57 -16.92 -13.46
N ILE A 179 2.77 -16.75 -14.02
CA ILE A 179 3.50 -15.48 -13.94
C ILE A 179 3.40 -14.75 -15.27
N GLN A 180 2.91 -13.51 -15.22
CA GLN A 180 2.86 -12.60 -16.34
C GLN A 180 3.67 -11.33 -16.03
N ARG A 181 4.38 -10.81 -17.03
CA ARG A 181 5.00 -9.49 -16.92
C ARG A 181 3.95 -8.39 -17.07
N CYS A 182 4.02 -7.39 -16.18
CA CYS A 182 3.17 -6.22 -16.19
C CYS A 182 3.39 -5.44 -17.50
N ARG A 183 2.30 -5.33 -18.28
CA ARG A 183 2.31 -4.62 -19.56
C ARG A 183 2.65 -3.14 -19.39
N LEU A 184 2.15 -2.49 -18.33
CA LEU A 184 2.47 -1.08 -18.05
C LEU A 184 3.97 -0.87 -17.77
N HIS A 185 4.59 -1.74 -16.99
CA HIS A 185 6.05 -1.70 -16.80
C HIS A 185 6.79 -1.99 -18.10
N LYS A 186 6.32 -2.94 -18.91
CA LYS A 186 6.94 -3.22 -20.21
C LYS A 186 6.81 -2.05 -21.18
N GLU A 187 5.67 -1.35 -21.21
CA GLU A 187 5.49 -0.11 -21.99
C GLU A 187 6.56 0.91 -21.57
N ARG A 188 6.61 1.30 -20.29
CA ARG A 188 7.59 2.28 -19.79
C ARG A 188 9.02 1.88 -20.14
N ASN A 189 9.41 0.64 -19.82
CA ASN A 189 10.74 0.12 -20.10
C ASN A 189 11.13 0.23 -21.57
N VAL A 190 10.19 0.02 -22.50
CA VAL A 190 10.49 0.17 -23.94
C VAL A 190 10.55 1.65 -24.32
N LEU A 191 9.56 2.45 -23.90
CA LEU A 191 9.45 3.86 -24.29
C LEU A 191 10.58 4.73 -23.74
N ASP A 192 11.14 4.40 -22.58
CA ASP A 192 12.25 5.14 -21.96
C ASP A 192 13.54 5.06 -22.78
N HIS A 193 13.68 4.07 -23.66
CA HIS A 193 14.79 3.93 -24.59
C HIS A 193 14.55 4.58 -25.96
N LEU A 194 13.39 5.20 -26.17
CA LEU A 194 13.00 5.74 -27.48
C LEU A 194 12.96 7.27 -27.48
N PRO A 195 13.30 7.89 -28.64
CA PRO A 195 13.03 9.31 -28.89
C PRO A 195 11.54 9.63 -28.70
N GLU A 196 11.23 10.82 -28.18
CA GLU A 196 9.86 11.23 -27.85
C GLU A 196 8.90 11.12 -29.05
N ALA A 197 9.38 11.46 -30.24
CA ALA A 197 8.61 11.42 -31.49
C ALA A 197 8.11 10.00 -31.85
N GLU A 198 8.83 8.94 -31.45
CA GLU A 198 8.50 7.56 -31.79
C GLU A 198 7.60 6.88 -30.75
N ARG A 199 7.59 7.38 -29.51
CA ARG A 199 6.91 6.74 -28.37
C ARG A 199 5.44 6.45 -28.63
N GLY A 200 4.73 7.39 -29.26
CA GLY A 200 3.30 7.24 -29.56
C GLY A 200 3.02 6.10 -30.53
N LEU A 201 3.82 5.98 -31.60
CA LEU A 201 3.68 4.92 -32.61
C LEU A 201 3.96 3.54 -32.00
N ILE A 202 5.07 3.41 -31.28
CA ILE A 202 5.49 2.13 -30.68
C ILE A 202 4.49 1.68 -29.61
N LEU A 203 4.02 2.60 -28.75
CA LEU A 203 2.99 2.29 -27.76
C LEU A 203 1.70 1.77 -28.40
N ALA A 204 1.25 2.39 -29.50
CA ALA A 204 0.05 1.96 -30.22
C ALA A 204 0.22 0.55 -30.82
N GLN A 205 1.40 0.25 -31.38
CA GLN A 205 1.70 -1.08 -31.92
C GLN A 205 1.71 -2.16 -30.82
N MET A 206 2.36 -1.91 -29.69
CA MET A 206 2.37 -2.83 -28.54
C MET A 206 0.95 -3.11 -28.03
N ARG A 207 0.14 -2.05 -27.84
CA ARG A 207 -1.24 -2.17 -27.37
C ARG A 207 -2.15 -2.87 -28.37
N ARG A 208 -1.93 -2.68 -29.68
CA ARG A 208 -2.67 -3.39 -30.73
C ARG A 208 -2.42 -4.89 -30.66
N ALA A 209 -1.15 -5.30 -30.54
CA ALA A 209 -0.81 -6.71 -30.40
C ALA A 209 -1.46 -7.34 -29.16
N TRP A 210 -1.44 -6.65 -28.02
CA TRP A 210 -2.07 -7.13 -26.79
C TRP A 210 -3.60 -7.19 -26.78
N LYS A 211 -4.25 -6.49 -27.70
CA LYS A 211 -5.71 -6.56 -27.93
C LYS A 211 -6.09 -7.64 -28.94
N ASN A 212 -5.12 -8.22 -29.64
CA ASN A 212 -5.38 -9.28 -30.62
C ASN A 212 -5.83 -10.55 -29.88
N PRO A 213 -6.99 -11.14 -30.20
CA PRO A 213 -7.45 -12.39 -29.60
C PRO A 213 -6.59 -13.60 -30.00
N ASP A 214 -5.86 -13.52 -31.11
CA ASP A 214 -4.88 -14.53 -31.53
C ASP A 214 -3.53 -14.25 -30.84
N ALA A 215 -3.22 -15.06 -29.82
CA ALA A 215 -1.99 -14.93 -29.04
C ALA A 215 -0.73 -15.23 -29.86
N ASP A 216 -0.80 -16.14 -30.84
CA ASP A 216 0.35 -16.48 -31.68
C ASP A 216 0.66 -15.35 -32.65
N GLN A 217 -0.38 -14.74 -33.23
CA GLN A 217 -0.21 -13.56 -34.06
C GLN A 217 0.28 -12.35 -33.25
N ALA A 218 -0.27 -12.12 -32.04
CA ALA A 218 0.21 -11.09 -31.13
C ALA A 218 1.69 -11.25 -30.80
N ALA A 219 2.14 -12.49 -30.54
CA ALA A 219 3.54 -12.79 -30.26
C ALA A 219 4.45 -12.53 -31.48
N LYS A 220 4.00 -12.91 -32.68
CA LYS A 220 4.73 -12.59 -33.94
C LYS A 220 4.87 -11.09 -34.12
N ASP A 221 3.79 -10.33 -33.99
CA ASP A 221 3.79 -8.87 -34.15
C ASP A 221 4.76 -8.20 -33.17
N LEU A 222 4.77 -8.63 -31.91
CA LEU A 222 5.68 -8.10 -30.88
C LEU A 222 7.15 -8.46 -31.15
N ARG A 223 7.44 -9.66 -31.67
CA ARG A 223 8.80 -10.06 -32.06
C ARG A 223 9.29 -9.29 -33.27
N THR A 224 8.44 -9.07 -34.27
CA THR A 224 8.76 -8.22 -35.43
C THR A 224 9.03 -6.78 -35.00
N LEU A 225 8.22 -6.24 -34.08
CA LEU A 225 8.47 -4.93 -33.50
C LEU A 225 9.82 -4.89 -32.77
N ALA A 226 10.12 -5.88 -31.92
CA ALA A 226 11.40 -5.95 -31.21
C ALA A 226 12.59 -5.95 -32.18
N GLY A 227 12.57 -6.80 -33.22
CA GLY A 227 13.65 -6.85 -34.21
C GLY A 227 13.89 -5.53 -34.94
N ARG A 228 12.81 -4.77 -35.24
CA ARG A 228 12.95 -3.42 -35.82
C ARG A 228 13.58 -2.42 -34.85
N LEU A 229 13.24 -2.51 -33.56
CA LEU A 229 13.81 -1.63 -32.55
C LEU A 229 15.31 -1.93 -32.33
N ASP A 230 15.70 -3.21 -32.37
CA ASP A 230 17.10 -3.64 -32.27
C ASP A 230 17.95 -3.11 -33.45
N GLU A 231 17.38 -2.98 -34.65
CA GLU A 231 18.07 -2.37 -35.80
C GLU A 231 18.32 -0.86 -35.63
N VAL A 232 17.40 -0.17 -34.93
CA VAL A 232 17.46 1.29 -34.72
C VAL A 232 18.35 1.66 -33.54
N ASN A 233 18.41 0.81 -32.51
CA ASN A 233 19.21 1.02 -31.30
C ASN A 233 19.68 -0.34 -30.71
N PRO A 234 20.78 -0.92 -31.24
CA PRO A 234 21.24 -2.27 -30.89
C PRO A 234 21.80 -2.43 -29.46
#